data_AF-A0A9E4H184-F1
#
_entry.id   AF-A0A9E4H184-F1
#
_cell.length_a   1.000
_cell.length_b   1.000
_cell.length_c   1.000
_cell.angle_alpha   90.00
_cell.angle_beta   90.00
_cell.angle_gamma   90.00
#
_symmetry.space_group_name_H-M   'P 1'
#
loop_
_entity.id
_entity.type
_entity.pdbx_description
1 polymer ?
#
loop_
_entity_poly.entity_id
_entity_poly.type
_entity_poly.pdbx_seq_one_letter_code
_entity_poly.pdbx_strand_id
1 'polypeptide(L)'
;PMELISMAVVENHFGFKSRQVLTGKSAERFGAVIGGQLDVLMEQPGDVSTYVEGGNLKPILALWPTRFENFPDTKATGQDYGLDWEPLLRFRGMFIKKGTPPEIVDHLAKVFAEAYQSEEHQAFIKRKSLDIVDSFRNREDTTMILEDSLGIYAEASRDLGLPVREGL
;
A
#
# COMPACT_ATOMS: atom_id res chain seq x y z
N PRO A 1 -2.50 5.31 11.17
CA PRO A 1 -1.76 4.94 9.94
C PRO A 1 -2.13 3.51 9.51
N MET A 2 -2.24 3.29 8.20
CA MET A 2 -2.59 2.00 7.59
C MET A 2 -1.75 0.84 8.14
N GLU A 3 -0.47 1.07 8.39
CA GLU A 3 0.46 0.08 8.89
C GLU A 3 0.06 -0.46 10.28
N LEU A 4 -0.46 0.42 11.15
CA LEU A 4 -0.92 -0.01 12.47
C LEU A 4 -2.09 -0.98 12.36
N ILE A 5 -3.01 -0.72 11.42
CA ILE A 5 -4.19 -1.56 11.19
C ILE A 5 -3.75 -2.91 10.64
N SER A 6 -2.91 -2.93 9.59
CA SER A 6 -2.41 -4.17 9.00
C SER A 6 -1.69 -5.05 10.03
N MET A 7 -0.83 -4.46 10.86
CA MET A 7 -0.13 -5.20 11.91
C MET A 7 -1.09 -5.70 13.01
N ALA A 8 -2.09 -4.91 13.40
CA ALA A 8 -3.09 -5.34 14.38
C ALA A 8 -3.91 -6.55 13.88
N VAL A 9 -4.27 -6.58 12.60
CA VAL A 9 -4.95 -7.73 11.98
C VAL A 9 -4.07 -8.98 12.05
N VAL A 10 -2.79 -8.86 11.68
CA VAL A 10 -1.82 -9.96 11.71
C VAL A 10 -1.57 -10.45 13.14
N GLU A 11 -1.39 -9.54 14.09
CA GLU A 11 -1.24 -9.83 15.52
C GLU A 11 -2.43 -10.63 16.07
N ASN A 12 -3.66 -10.21 15.73
CA ASN A 12 -4.87 -10.87 16.16
C ASN A 12 -5.02 -12.26 15.53
N HIS A 13 -4.68 -12.42 14.25
CA HIS A 13 -4.76 -13.70 13.55
C HIS A 13 -3.77 -14.74 14.09
N PHE A 14 -2.52 -14.33 14.34
CA PHE A 14 -1.46 -15.24 14.77
C PHE A 14 -1.23 -15.27 16.29
N GLY A 15 -1.94 -14.45 17.06
CA GLY A 15 -1.89 -14.46 18.52
C GLY A 15 -0.58 -13.94 19.12
N PHE A 16 -0.01 -12.87 18.55
CA PHE A 16 1.18 -12.20 19.10
C PHE A 16 0.94 -10.71 19.32
N LYS A 17 1.92 -10.05 19.96
CA LYS A 17 1.96 -8.60 20.13
C LYS A 17 3.32 -8.07 19.73
N SER A 18 3.34 -6.91 19.12
CA SER A 18 4.56 -6.20 18.73
C SER A 18 4.54 -4.77 19.27
N ARG A 19 5.74 -4.20 19.46
CA ARG A 19 5.90 -2.77 19.68
C ARG A 19 6.16 -2.10 18.35
N GLN A 20 5.19 -1.35 17.86
CA GLN A 20 5.31 -0.65 16.58
C GLN A 20 6.13 0.63 16.72
N VAL A 21 7.11 0.81 15.83
CA VAL A 21 7.95 2.01 15.75
C VAL A 21 7.74 2.64 14.37
N LEU A 22 7.22 3.86 14.35
CA LEU A 22 6.87 4.57 13.12
C LEU A 22 7.90 5.66 12.81
N THR A 23 8.48 5.61 11.61
CA THR A 23 9.26 6.72 11.04
C THR A 23 8.95 6.85 9.55
N GLY A 24 8.82 8.10 9.08
CA GLY A 24 8.55 8.41 7.67
C GLY A 24 9.78 8.26 6.76
N LYS A 25 10.98 8.07 7.32
CA LYS A 25 12.23 8.02 6.54
C LYS A 25 12.64 6.57 6.25
N SER A 26 12.61 6.18 4.98
CA SER A 26 12.91 4.80 4.56
C SER A 26 14.31 4.33 4.99
N ALA A 27 15.32 5.19 4.89
CA ALA A 27 16.69 4.85 5.30
C ALA A 27 16.81 4.50 6.79
N GLU A 28 16.07 5.21 7.66
CA GLU A 28 16.02 4.90 9.10
C GLU A 28 15.30 3.56 9.33
N ARG A 29 14.18 3.29 8.64
CA ARG A 29 13.44 2.02 8.77
C ARG A 29 14.30 0.82 8.39
N PHE A 30 14.95 0.88 7.23
CA PHE A 30 15.71 -0.26 6.70
C PHE A 30 16.97 -0.49 7.53
N GLY A 31 17.69 0.60 7.84
CA GLY A 31 18.89 0.55 8.66
C GLY A 31 18.63 0.02 10.07
N ALA A 32 17.48 0.33 10.67
CA ALA A 32 17.14 -0.16 12.00
C ALA A 32 17.00 -1.69 12.06
N VAL A 33 16.41 -2.32 11.04
CA VAL A 33 16.29 -3.79 10.98
C VAL A 33 17.61 -4.44 10.58
N ILE A 34 18.28 -3.91 9.54
CA ILE A 34 19.58 -4.42 9.09
C ILE A 34 20.65 -4.32 10.20
N GLY A 35 20.61 -3.25 11.00
CA GLY A 35 21.48 -3.02 12.14
C GLY A 35 21.07 -3.72 13.44
N GLY A 36 19.96 -4.48 13.44
CA GLY A 36 19.49 -5.25 14.59
C GLY A 36 18.86 -4.43 15.73
N GLN A 37 18.46 -3.18 15.47
CA GLN A 37 17.74 -2.34 16.43
C GLN A 37 16.25 -2.66 16.48
N LEU A 38 15.71 -3.21 15.39
CA LEU A 38 14.34 -3.68 15.25
C LEU A 38 14.34 -5.08 14.63
N ASP A 39 13.37 -5.92 14.99
CA ASP A 39 13.33 -7.32 14.56
C ASP A 39 12.71 -7.50 13.17
N VAL A 40 11.69 -6.68 12.84
CA VAL A 40 10.87 -6.85 11.64
C VAL A 40 10.60 -5.50 10.98
N LEU A 41 10.60 -5.52 9.65
CA LEU A 41 10.15 -4.42 8.78
C LEU A 41 8.89 -4.87 8.04
N MET A 42 7.85 -4.04 8.06
CA MET A 42 6.71 -4.19 7.15
C MET A 42 6.82 -3.12 6.06
N GLU A 43 6.99 -3.54 4.81
CA GLU A 43 7.23 -2.62 3.69
C GLU A 43 6.73 -3.23 2.36
N GLN A 44 6.64 -2.38 1.33
CA GLN A 44 6.28 -2.81 -0.02
C GLN A 44 7.40 -3.67 -0.65
N PRO A 45 7.07 -4.78 -1.33
CA PRO A 45 8.06 -5.70 -1.92
C PRO A 45 9.12 -5.03 -2.80
N GLY A 46 8.72 -4.06 -3.63
CA GLY A 46 9.61 -3.37 -4.56
C GLY A 46 10.60 -2.40 -3.90
N ASP A 47 10.32 -1.93 -2.67
CA ASP A 47 11.21 -1.00 -1.95
C ASP A 47 12.37 -1.72 -1.26
N VAL A 48 12.21 -3.01 -0.96
CA VAL A 48 13.19 -3.82 -0.23
C VAL A 48 13.87 -4.88 -1.09
N SER A 49 13.51 -5.00 -2.37
CA SER A 49 13.98 -6.08 -3.26
C SER A 49 15.50 -6.21 -3.29
N THR A 50 16.23 -5.09 -3.45
CA THR A 50 17.70 -5.11 -3.50
C THR A 50 18.34 -5.57 -2.18
N TYR A 51 17.74 -5.26 -1.04
CA TYR A 51 18.20 -5.71 0.27
C TYR A 51 17.90 -7.19 0.50
N VAL A 52 16.81 -7.70 -0.07
CA VAL A 52 16.47 -9.13 -0.05
C VAL A 52 17.43 -9.91 -0.95
N GLU A 53 17.64 -9.45 -2.18
CA GLU A 53 18.60 -10.04 -3.13
C GLU A 53 20.03 -10.04 -2.58
N GLY A 54 20.41 -8.96 -1.89
CA GLY A 54 21.71 -8.86 -1.20
C GLY A 54 21.82 -9.70 0.08
N GLY A 55 20.76 -10.36 0.52
CA GLY A 55 20.72 -11.19 1.74
C GLY A 55 20.74 -10.39 3.05
N ASN A 56 20.56 -9.05 2.99
CA ASN A 56 20.48 -8.20 4.16
C ASN A 56 19.12 -8.26 4.85
N LEU A 57 18.07 -8.53 4.08
CA LEU A 57 16.71 -8.76 4.57
C LEU A 57 16.20 -10.12 4.08
N LYS A 58 15.28 -10.71 4.83
CA LYS A 58 14.61 -11.95 4.45
C LYS A 58 13.09 -11.75 4.51
N PRO A 59 12.35 -11.98 3.41
CA PRO A 59 10.90 -11.97 3.44
C PRO A 59 10.39 -13.11 4.32
N ILE A 60 9.50 -12.81 5.26
CA ILE A 60 8.97 -13.79 6.23
C ILE A 60 7.47 -14.07 6.06
N LEU A 61 6.71 -13.10 5.60
CA LEU A 61 5.26 -13.18 5.46
C LEU A 61 4.80 -12.16 4.41
N ALA A 62 4.00 -12.61 3.45
CA ALA A 62 3.27 -11.73 2.55
C ALA A 62 1.91 -11.41 3.17
N LEU A 63 1.68 -10.15 3.54
CA LEU A 63 0.37 -9.64 3.96
C LEU A 63 -0.48 -9.41 2.70
N TRP A 64 -0.92 -10.50 2.09
CA TRP A 64 -1.60 -10.52 0.80
C TRP A 64 -2.50 -11.76 0.68
N PRO A 65 -3.54 -11.74 -0.18
CA PRO A 65 -4.36 -12.93 -0.44
C PRO A 65 -3.56 -14.11 -1.01
N THR A 66 -2.55 -13.84 -1.82
CA THR A 66 -1.69 -14.85 -2.48
C THR A 66 -0.21 -14.55 -2.30
N ARG A 67 0.66 -15.52 -2.57
CA ARG A 67 2.10 -15.28 -2.55
C ARG A 67 2.51 -14.32 -3.66
N PHE A 68 3.45 -13.42 -3.37
CA PHE A 68 3.98 -12.52 -4.39
C PHE A 68 4.88 -13.29 -5.37
N GLU A 69 4.77 -12.98 -6.67
CA GLU A 69 5.55 -13.65 -7.72
C GLU A 69 7.06 -13.48 -7.55
N ASN A 70 7.50 -12.32 -7.06
CA ASN A 70 8.92 -12.03 -6.79
C ASN A 70 9.46 -12.74 -5.54
N PHE A 71 8.60 -13.25 -4.67
CA PHE A 71 8.96 -13.98 -3.46
C PHE A 71 8.08 -15.25 -3.28
N PRO A 72 8.17 -16.23 -4.19
CA PRO A 72 7.22 -17.35 -4.26
C PRO A 72 7.32 -18.33 -3.08
N ASP A 73 8.47 -18.35 -2.39
CA ASP A 73 8.70 -19.17 -1.20
C ASP A 73 8.15 -18.53 0.08
N THR A 74 7.78 -17.25 0.02
CA THR A 74 7.21 -16.51 1.16
C THR A 74 5.73 -16.77 1.23
N LYS A 75 5.29 -17.37 2.34
CA LYS A 75 3.89 -17.67 2.59
C LYS A 75 3.04 -16.40 2.67
N ALA A 76 1.81 -16.49 2.19
CA ALA A 76 0.83 -15.42 2.21
C ALA A 76 -0.25 -15.63 3.27
N THR A 77 -0.67 -14.54 3.91
CA THR A 77 -1.68 -14.58 4.97
C THR A 77 -3.01 -15.17 4.50
N GLY A 78 -3.47 -14.85 3.29
CA GLY A 78 -4.71 -15.42 2.75
C GLY A 78 -4.54 -16.90 2.38
N GLN A 79 -3.76 -17.17 1.33
CA GLN A 79 -3.62 -18.50 0.74
C GLN A 79 -3.07 -19.57 1.69
N ASP A 80 -2.05 -19.25 2.51
CA ASP A 80 -1.37 -20.25 3.33
C ASP A 80 -1.89 -20.32 4.79
N TYR A 81 -2.58 -19.26 5.25
CA TYR A 81 -2.98 -19.12 6.65
C TYR A 81 -4.46 -18.78 6.87
N GLY A 82 -5.25 -18.65 5.80
CA GLY A 82 -6.70 -18.48 5.87
C GLY A 82 -7.16 -17.13 6.45
N LEU A 83 -6.31 -16.10 6.40
CA LEU A 83 -6.72 -14.75 6.77
C LEU A 83 -7.58 -14.16 5.66
N ASP A 84 -8.90 -14.11 5.89
CA ASP A 84 -9.86 -13.46 5.02
C ASP A 84 -9.89 -11.95 5.30
N TRP A 85 -8.92 -11.24 4.74
CA TRP A 85 -8.79 -9.80 4.87
C TRP A 85 -8.14 -9.21 3.62
N GLU A 86 -8.78 -8.17 3.07
CA GLU A 86 -8.22 -7.42 1.94
C GLU A 86 -7.24 -6.36 2.46
N PRO A 87 -5.96 -6.40 2.05
CA PRO A 87 -5.00 -5.43 2.52
C PRO A 87 -5.32 -4.01 2.08
N LEU A 88 -5.18 -3.08 3.01
CA LEU A 88 -5.30 -1.66 2.69
C LEU A 88 -4.21 -1.24 1.69
N LEU A 89 -4.64 -0.63 0.58
CA LEU A 89 -3.76 -0.17 -0.48
C LEU A 89 -3.51 1.33 -0.41
N ARG A 90 -2.28 1.72 -0.71
CA ARG A 90 -1.95 3.11 -1.00
C ARG A 90 -2.35 3.43 -2.43
N PHE A 91 -3.20 4.42 -2.61
CA PHE A 91 -3.52 4.97 -3.92
C PHE A 91 -2.95 6.38 -4.08
N ARG A 92 -2.83 6.82 -5.33
CA ARG A 92 -2.49 8.19 -5.71
C ARG A 92 -3.56 8.67 -6.67
N GLY A 93 -4.06 9.89 -6.46
CA GLY A 93 -5.05 10.52 -7.32
C GLY A 93 -4.56 11.87 -7.85
N MET A 94 -4.99 12.22 -9.06
CA MET A 94 -4.82 13.57 -9.60
C MET A 94 -6.08 14.38 -9.29
N PHE A 95 -5.90 15.57 -8.72
CA PHE A 95 -7.01 16.46 -8.39
C PHE A 95 -6.98 17.67 -9.31
N ILE A 96 -8.16 18.06 -9.78
CA ILE A 96 -8.35 19.27 -10.58
C ILE A 96 -9.22 20.26 -9.83
N LYS A 97 -9.07 21.56 -10.14
CA LYS A 97 -9.87 22.61 -9.53
C LYS A 97 -11.36 22.42 -9.85
N LYS A 98 -12.23 22.60 -8.86
CA LYS A 98 -13.68 22.65 -9.08
C LYS A 98 -14.04 23.74 -10.09
N GLY A 99 -14.89 23.40 -11.06
CA GLY A 99 -15.33 24.30 -12.12
C GLY A 99 -14.39 24.39 -13.33
N THR A 100 -13.34 23.55 -13.40
CA THR A 100 -12.59 23.35 -14.64
C THR A 100 -13.55 22.92 -15.77
N PRO A 101 -13.49 23.55 -16.96
CA PRO A 101 -14.34 23.21 -18.10
C PRO A 101 -14.28 21.71 -18.47
N PRO A 102 -15.42 21.06 -18.78
CA PRO A 102 -15.47 19.61 -19.05
C PRO A 102 -14.48 19.13 -20.11
N GLU A 103 -14.29 19.90 -21.18
CA GLU A 103 -13.37 19.57 -22.26
C GLU A 103 -11.91 19.48 -21.80
N ILE A 104 -11.52 20.26 -20.78
CA ILE A 104 -10.18 20.19 -20.18
C ILE A 104 -10.08 18.95 -19.29
N VAL A 105 -11.16 18.62 -18.56
CA VAL A 105 -11.20 17.40 -17.73
C VAL A 105 -11.02 16.16 -18.59
N ASP A 106 -11.77 16.07 -19.68
CA ASP A 106 -11.72 14.93 -20.60
C ASP A 106 -10.36 14.83 -21.29
N HIS A 107 -9.78 15.96 -21.67
CA HIS A 107 -8.43 16.00 -22.24
C HIS A 107 -7.39 15.47 -21.25
N LEU A 108 -7.41 15.91 -19.99
CA LEU A 108 -6.48 15.45 -18.96
C LEU A 108 -6.67 13.96 -18.66
N ALA A 109 -7.91 13.49 -18.52
CA ALA A 109 -8.19 12.08 -18.30
C ALA A 109 -7.61 11.20 -19.42
N LYS A 110 -7.77 11.63 -20.68
CA LYS A 110 -7.19 10.95 -21.83
C LYS A 110 -5.66 10.94 -21.78
N VAL A 111 -5.02 12.09 -21.57
CA VAL A 111 -3.55 12.20 -21.53
C VAL A 111 -2.96 11.36 -20.39
N PHE A 112 -3.59 11.33 -19.22
CA PHE A 112 -3.12 10.49 -18.12
C PHE A 112 -3.28 8.99 -18.40
N ALA A 113 -4.36 8.58 -19.07
CA ALA A 113 -4.53 7.20 -19.51
C ALA A 113 -3.46 6.80 -20.54
N GLU A 114 -3.19 7.65 -21.54
CA GLU A 114 -2.14 7.43 -22.53
C GLU A 114 -0.74 7.38 -21.88
N ALA A 115 -0.46 8.29 -20.94
CA ALA A 115 0.80 8.30 -20.21
C ALA A 115 0.98 7.03 -19.36
N TYR A 116 -0.08 6.57 -18.69
CA TYR A 116 -0.05 5.32 -17.93
C TYR A 116 0.25 4.13 -18.85
N GLN A 117 -0.41 4.07 -20.01
CA GLN A 117 -0.24 2.97 -20.98
C GLN A 117 1.08 3.00 -21.75
N SER A 118 1.84 4.10 -21.67
CA SER A 118 3.12 4.22 -22.36
C SER A 118 4.11 3.12 -21.94
N GLU A 119 4.93 2.65 -22.89
CA GLU A 119 5.93 1.62 -22.64
C GLU A 119 6.91 2.00 -21.53
N GLU A 120 7.33 3.27 -21.49
CA GLU A 120 8.21 3.81 -20.46
C GLU A 120 7.58 3.70 -19.06
N HIS A 121 6.30 4.09 -18.93
CA HIS A 121 5.61 4.03 -17.64
C HIS A 121 5.33 2.59 -17.22
N GLN A 122 4.90 1.73 -18.13
CA GLN A 122 4.69 0.30 -17.84
C GLN A 122 6.01 -0.39 -17.43
N ALA A 123 7.12 -0.06 -18.08
CA ALA A 123 8.45 -0.54 -17.68
C ALA A 123 8.85 -0.03 -16.28
N PHE A 124 8.52 1.23 -15.95
CA PHE A 124 8.73 1.79 -14.62
C PHE A 124 7.93 1.03 -13.54
N ILE A 125 6.64 0.79 -13.79
CA ILE A 125 5.74 0.08 -12.86
C ILE A 125 6.29 -1.32 -12.57
N LYS A 126 6.60 -2.09 -13.61
CA LYS A 126 7.17 -3.45 -13.47
C LYS A 126 8.48 -3.46 -12.70
N ARG A 127 9.42 -2.56 -13.04
CA ARG A 127 10.71 -2.45 -12.36
C ARG A 127 10.56 -2.11 -10.87
N LYS A 128 9.49 -1.41 -10.50
CA LYS A 128 9.18 -1.04 -9.11
C LYS A 128 8.21 -2.00 -8.42
N SER A 129 7.83 -3.11 -9.08
CA SER A 129 6.85 -4.07 -8.58
C SER A 129 5.53 -3.40 -8.16
N LEU A 130 5.11 -2.39 -8.91
CA LEU A 130 3.85 -1.66 -8.71
C LEU A 130 2.68 -2.25 -9.51
N ASP A 131 2.90 -3.40 -10.16
CA ASP A 131 1.98 -4.16 -11.00
C ASP A 131 1.32 -5.34 -10.27
N ILE A 132 1.56 -5.50 -8.97
CA ILE A 132 0.90 -6.52 -8.12
C ILE A 132 -0.62 -6.38 -8.17
N VAL A 133 -1.10 -5.14 -8.30
CA VAL A 133 -2.50 -4.81 -8.56
C VAL A 133 -2.56 -3.96 -9.82
N ASP A 134 -3.64 -4.07 -10.59
CA ASP A 134 -3.91 -3.05 -11.60
C ASP A 134 -4.03 -1.71 -10.87
N SER A 135 -3.14 -0.78 -11.21
CA SER A 135 -2.97 0.47 -10.48
C SER A 135 -3.66 1.66 -11.14
N PHE A 136 -4.13 1.51 -12.39
CA PHE A 136 -4.85 2.59 -13.07
C PHE A 136 -6.31 2.62 -12.67
N ARG A 137 -6.80 3.81 -12.37
CA ARG A 137 -8.21 4.06 -12.08
C ARG A 137 -8.65 5.24 -12.92
N ASN A 138 -9.80 5.10 -13.57
CA ASN A 138 -10.43 6.24 -14.24
C ASN A 138 -10.95 7.23 -13.18
N ARG A 139 -11.63 8.27 -13.63
CA ARG A 139 -12.17 9.31 -12.75
C ARG A 139 -13.19 8.75 -11.77
N GLU A 140 -14.13 7.95 -12.25
CA GLU A 140 -15.21 7.36 -11.49
C GLU A 140 -14.66 6.46 -10.38
N ASP A 141 -13.79 5.52 -10.75
CA ASP A 141 -13.19 4.56 -9.81
C ASP A 141 -12.27 5.26 -8.80
N THR A 142 -11.53 6.29 -9.22
CA THR A 142 -10.70 7.10 -8.30
C THR A 142 -11.57 7.84 -7.28
N THR A 143 -12.75 8.33 -7.70
CA THR A 143 -13.69 9.01 -6.82
C THR A 143 -14.25 8.03 -5.79
N MET A 144 -14.69 6.85 -6.23
CA MET A 144 -15.16 5.79 -5.34
C MET A 144 -14.11 5.39 -4.30
N ILE A 145 -12.89 5.10 -4.73
CA ILE A 145 -11.80 4.70 -3.82
C ILE A 145 -11.51 5.80 -2.79
N LEU A 146 -11.57 7.07 -3.19
CA LEU A 146 -11.37 8.18 -2.27
C LEU A 146 -12.48 8.26 -1.23
N GLU A 147 -13.74 8.16 -1.64
CA GLU A 147 -14.90 8.20 -0.76
C GLU A 147 -14.91 7.01 0.21
N ASP A 148 -14.65 5.80 -0.28
CA ASP A 148 -14.55 4.59 0.54
C ASP A 148 -13.41 4.70 1.55
N SER A 149 -12.24 5.19 1.10
CA SER A 149 -11.09 5.40 1.98
C SER A 149 -11.41 6.41 3.09
N LEU A 150 -12.08 7.51 2.77
CA LEU A 150 -12.48 8.50 3.78
C LEU A 150 -13.38 7.88 4.85
N GLY A 151 -14.32 7.02 4.46
CA GLY A 151 -15.17 6.27 5.41
C GLY A 151 -14.36 5.36 6.32
N ILE A 152 -13.49 4.52 5.75
CA ILE A 152 -12.63 3.59 6.50
C ILE A 152 -11.73 4.35 7.49
N TYR A 153 -11.07 5.42 7.04
CA TYR A 153 -10.19 6.20 7.91
C TYR A 153 -10.96 6.97 8.98
N ALA A 154 -12.15 7.47 8.69
CA ALA A 154 -13.00 8.14 9.67
C ALA A 154 -13.43 7.16 10.78
N GLU A 155 -13.90 5.97 10.42
CA GLU A 155 -14.27 4.92 11.39
C GLU A 155 -13.08 4.51 12.25
N ALA A 156 -11.96 4.14 11.63
CA ALA A 156 -10.74 3.77 12.35
C ALA A 156 -10.24 4.90 13.27
N SER A 157 -10.40 6.17 12.86
CA SER A 157 -10.01 7.30 13.70
C SER A 157 -10.94 7.47 14.91
N ARG A 158 -12.25 7.25 14.76
CA ARG A 158 -13.20 7.28 15.89
C ARG A 158 -12.90 6.17 16.90
N ASP A 159 -12.62 4.96 16.43
CA ASP A 159 -12.28 3.82 17.31
C ASP A 159 -11.01 4.09 18.12
N LEU A 160 -10.08 4.85 17.55
CA LEU A 160 -8.84 5.27 18.21
C LEU A 160 -8.99 6.55 19.05
N GLY A 161 -10.20 7.13 19.14
CA GLY A 161 -10.46 8.38 19.87
C GLY A 161 -9.80 9.62 19.25
N LEU A 162 -9.48 9.58 17.95
CA LEU A 162 -8.88 10.68 17.21
C LEU A 162 -9.97 11.60 16.63
N PRO A 163 -9.70 12.93 16.52
CA PRO A 163 -10.66 13.87 15.96
C PRO A 163 -10.93 13.58 14.49
N VAL A 164 -12.21 13.55 14.12
CA VAL A 164 -12.71 13.37 12.75
C VAL A 164 -13.45 14.65 12.33
N ARG A 165 -13.27 15.05 11.07
CA ARG A 165 -13.96 16.21 10.52
C ARG A 165 -15.47 15.97 10.50
N GLU A 166 -16.25 16.97 10.90
CA GLU A 166 -17.70 16.92 10.82
C GLU A 166 -18.19 16.63 9.38
N GLY A 167 -19.07 15.65 9.23
CA GLY A 167 -19.58 15.18 7.94
C GLY A 167 -18.78 14.05 7.28
N LEU A 168 -17.68 13.61 7.90
CA LEU A 168 -17.03 12.31 7.64
C LEU A 168 -17.34 11.35 8.77
#